data_AF-H6RW40-F1
#
_entry.id   AF-H6RW40-F1
#
_cell.length_a   1.000
_cell.length_b   1.000
_cell.length_c   1.000
_cell.angle_alpha   90.00
_cell.angle_beta   90.00
_cell.angle_gamma   90.00
#
_symmetry.space_group_name_H-M   'P 1'
#
loop_
_entity.id
_entity.type
_entity.pdbx_description
1 polymer ?
#
loop_
_entity_poly.entity_id
_entity_poly.type
_entity_poly.pdbx_seq_one_letter_code
_entity_poly.pdbx_strand_id
1 'polypeptide(L)'
;MTCRNGEHFSVDPDHIERIEHRGDTVVHLVDGTHFVVEAEFDDVLRCIADDRAGAFARRAALLNGYAAMPTSARPARRLGATASARD
;
A
#
# COMPACT_ATOMS: atom_id res chain seq x y z
N MET A 1 2.04 -4.83 8.99
CA MET A 1 1.99 -4.89 10.47
C MET A 1 2.47 -6.26 10.90
N THR A 2 2.88 -6.43 12.16
CA THR A 2 3.27 -7.74 12.70
C THR A 2 2.20 -8.21 13.68
N CYS A 3 1.63 -9.38 13.42
CA CYS A 3 0.75 -10.05 14.38
C CYS A 3 1.60 -10.58 15.53
N ARG A 4 0.97 -10.77 16.69
CA ARG A 4 1.63 -11.35 17.87
C ARG A 4 2.13 -12.78 17.68
N ASN A 5 1.63 -13.50 16.67
CA ASN A 5 2.14 -14.82 16.28
C ASN A 5 3.43 -14.75 15.43
N GLY A 6 3.97 -13.56 15.18
CA GLY A 6 5.16 -13.33 14.34
C GLY A 6 4.87 -13.26 12.84
N GLU A 7 3.61 -13.40 12.42
CA GLU A 7 3.22 -13.28 11.01
C GLU A 7 3.19 -11.82 10.57
N HIS A 8 3.80 -11.54 9.42
CA HIS A 8 3.73 -10.23 8.77
C HIS A 8 2.61 -10.22 7.75
N PHE A 9 1.66 -9.31 7.92
CA PHE A 9 0.53 -9.16 7.02
C PHE A 9 0.21 -7.67 6.79
N SER A 10 -0.44 -7.40 5.67
CA SER A 10 -1.00 -6.08 5.34
C SER A 10 -2.52 -6.13 5.51
N VAL A 11 -3.07 -5.12 6.19
CA VAL A 11 -4.50 -4.87 6.26
C VAL A 11 -4.79 -3.65 5.43
N ASP A 12 -5.84 -3.69 4.63
CA ASP A 12 -6.40 -2.50 4.01
C ASP A 12 -7.09 -1.64 5.09
N PRO A 13 -6.62 -0.40 5.35
CA PRO A 13 -7.21 0.47 6.36
C PRO A 13 -8.68 0.79 6.15
N ASP A 14 -9.18 0.71 4.91
CA ASP A 14 -10.58 0.99 4.59
C ASP A 14 -11.51 -0.17 4.97
N HIS A 15 -10.95 -1.36 5.24
CA HIS A 15 -11.69 -2.52 5.73
C HIS A 15 -11.67 -2.65 7.26
N ILE A 16 -11.01 -1.73 7.98
CA ILE A 16 -10.99 -1.71 9.44
C ILE A 16 -12.32 -1.15 9.94
N GLU A 17 -13.06 -1.95 10.71
CA GLU A 17 -14.27 -1.50 11.40
C GLU A 17 -13.91 -0.76 12.69
N ARG A 18 -12.98 -1.31 13.47
CA ARG A 18 -12.68 -0.83 14.82
C ARG A 18 -11.29 -1.26 15.28
N ILE A 19 -10.66 -0.40 16.08
CA ILE A 19 -9.42 -0.73 16.79
C ILE A 19 -9.71 -0.59 18.29
N GLU A 20 -9.36 -1.60 19.07
CA GLU A 20 -9.50 -1.59 20.53
C GLU A 20 -8.15 -1.83 21.19
N HIS A 21 -7.95 -1.25 22.37
CA HIS A 21 -6.81 -1.53 23.23
C HIS A 21 -7.28 -1.90 24.63
N ARG A 22 -7.01 -3.15 25.04
CA ARG A 22 -7.24 -3.67 26.39
C ARG A 22 -6.11 -4.62 26.77
N GLY A 23 -4.93 -4.04 26.99
CA GLY A 23 -3.68 -4.78 27.15
C GLY A 23 -3.01 -5.00 25.80
N ASP A 24 -3.61 -5.82 24.94
CA ASP A 24 -3.17 -5.94 23.55
C ASP A 24 -4.02 -5.04 22.63
N THR A 25 -3.44 -4.66 21.49
CA THR A 25 -4.15 -3.94 20.42
C THR A 25 -4.82 -4.95 19.49
N VAL A 26 -6.13 -4.79 19.30
CA VAL A 26 -6.96 -5.65 18.44
C VAL A 26 -7.54 -4.84 17.30
N VAL A 27 -7.35 -5.31 16.07
CA VAL A 27 -7.91 -4.73 14.86
C VAL A 27 -9.07 -5.61 14.39
N HIS A 28 -10.27 -5.03 14.33
CA HIS A 28 -11.46 -5.67 13.82
C HIS A 28 -11.72 -5.24 12.38
N LEU A 29 -11.88 -6.21 11.48
CA LEU A 29 -12.28 -5.96 10.09
C LEU A 29 -13.78 -6.10 9.92
N VAL A 30 -14.31 -5.42 8.91
CA VAL A 30 -15.73 -5.42 8.55
C VAL A 30 -16.29 -6.81 8.19
N ASP A 31 -15.42 -7.76 7.83
CA ASP A 31 -15.80 -9.14 7.51
C ASP A 31 -15.86 -10.07 8.75
N GLY A 32 -15.59 -9.52 9.94
CA GLY A 32 -15.55 -10.26 11.20
C GLY A 32 -14.19 -10.89 11.51
N THR A 33 -13.17 -10.71 10.65
CA THR A 33 -11.80 -11.13 10.94
C THR A 33 -11.17 -10.21 11.97
N HIS A 34 -10.46 -10.77 12.96
CA HIS A 34 -9.80 -9.99 14.00
C HIS A 34 -8.31 -10.35 14.10
N PHE A 35 -7.48 -9.34 14.28
CA PHE A 35 -6.04 -9.51 14.45
C PHE A 35 -5.58 -8.92 15.77
N VAL A 36 -4.75 -9.66 16.50
CA VAL A 36 -4.01 -9.15 17.66
C VAL A 36 -2.62 -8.75 17.18
N VAL A 37 -2.32 -7.46 17.28
CA VAL A 37 -1.07 -6.89 16.77
C VAL A 37 -0.15 -6.50 17.93
N GLU A 38 1.15 -6.54 17.67
CA GLU A 38 2.16 -6.08 18.64
C GLU A 38 2.30 -4.55 18.65
N ALA A 39 1.76 -3.88 17.63
CA ALA A 39 1.80 -2.43 17.53
C ALA A 39 0.95 -1.79 18.62
N GLU A 40 1.48 -0.72 19.22
CA GLU A 40 0.71 0.13 20.12
C GLU A 40 -0.44 0.80 19.38
N PHE A 41 -1.50 1.14 20.11
CA PHE A 41 -2.72 1.71 19.53
C PHE A 41 -2.42 2.95 18.65
N ASP A 42 -1.60 3.86 19.16
CA ASP A 42 -1.21 5.08 18.43
C ASP A 42 -0.35 4.79 17.20
N ASP A 43 0.44 3.72 17.21
CA ASP A 43 1.22 3.29 16.04
C ASP A 43 0.32 2.80 14.92
N VAL A 44 -0.72 2.03 15.26
CA VAL A 44 -1.74 1.61 14.29
C VAL A 44 -2.41 2.83 13.65
N LEU A 45 -2.84 3.81 14.47
CA LEU A 45 -3.47 5.03 13.97
C LEU A 45 -2.54 5.83 13.06
N ARG A 46 -1.26 5.94 13.43
CA ARG A 46 -0.24 6.61 12.61
C ARG A 46 -0.02 5.90 11.28
N CYS A 47 0.08 4.57 11.27
CA CYS A 47 0.21 3.81 10.03
C CYS A 47 -0.99 4.06 9.08
N ILE A 48 -2.21 4.14 9.62
CA ILE A 48 -3.41 4.45 8.83
C ILE A 48 -3.37 5.88 8.29
N ALA A 49 -2.97 6.84 9.11
CA ALA A 49 -2.86 8.24 8.71
C ALA A 49 -1.81 8.42 7.60
N ASP A 50 -0.65 7.77 7.73
CA ASP A 50 0.43 7.82 6.76
C ASP A 50 0.04 7.19 5.41
N ASP A 51 -0.66 6.05 5.44
CA ASP A 51 -1.16 5.40 4.23
C ASP A 51 -2.14 6.32 3.47
N ARG A 52 -3.13 6.87 4.19
CA ARG A 52 -4.11 7.80 3.62
C ARG A 52 -3.44 9.07 3.10
N ALA A 53 -2.53 9.67 3.86
CA ALA A 53 -1.78 10.85 3.44
C ALA A 53 -0.99 10.57 2.16
N GLY A 54 -0.34 9.41 2.07
CA GLY A 54 0.35 8.96 0.86
C GLY A 54 -0.59 8.81 -0.34
N ALA A 55 -1.76 8.20 -0.15
CA ALA A 55 -2.78 8.07 -1.20
C ALA A 55 -3.28 9.43 -1.70
N PHE A 56 -3.59 10.34 -0.76
CA PHE A 56 -4.01 11.71 -1.09
C PHE A 56 -2.91 12.48 -1.83
N ALA A 57 -1.66 12.41 -1.37
CA ALA A 57 -0.54 13.08 -2.02
C ALA A 57 -0.33 12.60 -3.46
N ARG A 58 -0.39 11.28 -3.70
CA ARG A 58 -0.31 10.70 -5.05
C ARG A 58 -1.44 11.20 -5.95
N ARG A 59 -2.68 11.21 -5.44
CA ARG A 59 -3.84 11.71 -6.19
C ARG A 59 -3.73 13.21 -6.49
N ALA A 60 -3.29 14.01 -5.53
CA ALA A 60 -3.08 15.44 -5.72
C ALA A 60 -1.99 15.72 -6.75
N ALA A 61 -0.90 14.95 -6.76
CA ALA A 61 0.15 15.07 -7.78
C ALA A 61 -0.40 14.79 -9.20
N LEU A 62 -1.25 13.77 -9.35
CA LEU A 62 -1.90 13.46 -10.63
C LEU A 62 -2.82 14.60 -11.10
N LEU A 63 -3.63 15.17 -10.20
CA LEU A 63 -4.57 16.26 -10.52
C LEU A 63 -3.86 17.58 -10.83
N ASN A 64 -2.77 17.87 -10.11
CA ASN A 64 -2.01 19.12 -10.25
C ASN A 64 -1.00 19.08 -11.41
N GLY A 65 -1.01 18.04 -12.24
CA GLY A 65 -0.12 17.90 -13.40
C GLY A 65 1.34 17.54 -13.06
N TYR A 66 1.65 17.29 -11.79
CA TYR A 66 2.96 16.79 -11.33
C TYR A 66 3.06 15.26 -11.35
N ALA A 67 2.22 14.59 -12.15
CA ALA A 67 2.40 13.18 -12.45
C ALA A 67 3.77 13.01 -13.12
N ALA A 68 4.81 12.77 -12.32
CA ALA A 68 6.07 12.26 -12.83
C ALA A 68 5.71 11.02 -13.64
N MET A 69 5.90 11.10 -14.96
CA MET A 69 5.66 9.98 -15.87
C MET A 69 6.24 8.73 -15.21
N PRO A 70 5.44 7.65 -15.00
CA PRO A 70 5.98 6.44 -14.42
C PRO A 70 7.19 6.04 -15.25
N THR A 71 8.34 5.84 -14.62
CA THR A 71 9.61 5.51 -15.31
C THR A 71 9.52 4.23 -16.17
N SER A 72 8.44 3.46 -16.01
CA SER A 72 8.10 2.29 -16.83
C SER A 72 7.44 2.63 -18.17
N ALA A 73 7.00 3.88 -18.40
CA ALA A 73 6.51 4.33 -19.70
C ALA A 73 7.64 4.71 -20.67
N ARG A 74 8.75 3.97 -20.67
CA ARG A 74 9.59 3.91 -21.88
C ARG A 74 8.77 3.09 -22.88
N PRO A 75 8.22 3.68 -23.96
CA PRO A 75 7.65 2.85 -25.01
C PRO A 75 8.75 1.90 -25.44
N ALA A 76 8.50 0.59 -25.33
CA ALA A 76 9.43 -0.43 -25.78
C ALA A 76 9.81 -0.05 -27.22
N ARG A 77 11.02 0.46 -27.40
CA ARG A 77 11.56 0.82 -28.71
C ARG A 77 11.46 -0.47 -29.50
N ARG A 78 10.62 -0.46 -30.53
CA ARG A 78 10.36 -1.58 -31.44
C ARG A 78 11.70 -2.20 -31.85
N LEU A 79 12.12 -3.26 -31.17
CA LEU A 79 13.21 -4.13 -31.60
C LEU A 79 12.64 -4.94 -32.78
N GLY A 80 12.75 -4.38 -33.97
CA GLY A 80 12.24 -4.99 -35.18
C GLY A 80 12.72 -4.33 -36.46
N ALA A 81 13.88 -3.68 -36.43
CA ALA A 81 14.50 -3.12 -37.62
C ALA A 81 16.03 -3.24 -37.54
N THR A 82 16.55 -4.45 -37.75
CA THR A 82 17.89 -4.65 -38.34
C THR A 82 17.94 -6.01 -39.05
N ALA A 83 18.00 -5.92 -40.38
CA ALA A 83 18.78 -6.73 -41.32
C ALA A 83 18.88 -8.26 -41.13
N SER A 84 18.41 -9.00 -42.13
CA SER A 84 19.17 -10.15 -42.65
C SER A 84 19.34 -9.98 -44.16
N ALA A 85 20.55 -9.60 -44.56
CA ALA A 85 21.08 -9.83 -45.88
C ALA A 85 22.05 -11.02 -45.77
N ARG A 86 21.80 -12.06 -46.57
CA ARG A 86 22.72 -13.09 -47.13
C ARG A 86 21.89 -14.31 -47.54
N ASP A 87 21.71 -14.54 -48.84
CA ASP A 87 22.63 -15.34 -49.67
C ASP A 87 22.49 -14.90 -51.14
#